data_AF-A0A2T5XYV9-F1
#
_entry.id   AF-A0A2T5XYV9-F1
#
_cell.length_a   1.000
_cell.length_b   1.000
_cell.length_c   1.000
_cell.angle_alpha   90.00
_cell.angle_beta   90.00
_cell.angle_gamma   90.00
#
_symmetry.space_group_name_H-M   'P 1'
#
loop_
_entity.id
_entity.type
_entity.pdbx_description
1 polymer ?
#
loop_
_entity_poly.entity_id
_entity_poly.type
_entity_poly.pdbx_seq_one_letter_code
_entity_poly.pdbx_strand_id
1 'polypeptide(L)'
;MSEEEFQFLLQAQSSLSFYGKYAPTFVICRDRLYLFTLFEIKEIDPKKVEKVGYHYTRGGSFLVEIQSPETAKLEVYTSSFPYLKSLIRKYNPNADIKD
;
A
#
# COMPACT_ATOMS: atom_id res chain seq x y z
N MET A 1 11.54 -4.58 -9.34
CA MET A 1 11.30 -3.70 -10.49
C MET A 1 12.63 -3.08 -10.86
N SER A 2 12.96 -2.95 -12.15
CA SER A 2 14.10 -2.10 -12.53
C SER A 2 13.65 -0.65 -12.34
N GLU A 3 14.60 0.27 -12.31
CA GLU A 3 14.28 1.69 -12.20
C GLU A 3 13.39 2.15 -13.37
N GLU A 4 13.68 1.66 -14.58
CA GLU A 4 12.93 1.98 -15.79
C GLU A 4 11.48 1.46 -15.73
N GLU A 5 11.29 0.22 -15.24
CA GLU A 5 9.95 -0.36 -15.04
C GLU A 5 9.15 0.45 -14.01
N PHE A 6 9.80 0.95 -12.97
CA PHE A 6 9.16 1.76 -11.92
C PHE A 6 8.78 3.14 -12.43
N GLN A 7 9.69 3.82 -13.15
CA GLN A 7 9.42 5.11 -13.78
C GLN A 7 8.29 5.00 -14.82
N PHE A 8 8.23 3.90 -15.56
CA PHE A 8 7.12 3.62 -16.48
C PHE A 8 5.78 3.52 -15.74
N LEU A 9 5.74 2.83 -14.58
CA LEU A 9 4.52 2.74 -13.77
C LEU A 9 4.11 4.09 -13.18
N LEU A 10 5.07 4.91 -12.72
CA LEU A 10 4.79 6.28 -12.27
C LEU A 10 4.17 7.11 -13.41
N GLN A 11 4.73 7.01 -14.62
CA GLN A 11 4.20 7.69 -15.79
C GLN A 11 2.80 7.18 -16.16
N ALA A 12 2.58 5.87 -16.16
CA ALA A 12 1.26 5.27 -16.41
C ALA A 12 0.23 5.73 -15.39
N GLN A 13 0.56 5.70 -14.09
CA GLN A 13 -0.29 6.21 -13.02
C GLN A 13 -0.64 7.70 -13.23
N SER A 14 0.33 8.52 -13.63
CA SER A 14 0.10 9.95 -13.87
C SER A 14 -0.94 10.24 -14.96
N SER A 15 -1.09 9.33 -15.93
CA SER A 15 -2.02 9.41 -17.06
C SER A 15 -3.45 8.94 -16.76
N LEU A 16 -3.67 8.28 -15.62
CA LEU A 16 -5.01 7.78 -15.25
C LEU A 16 -5.92 8.93 -14.78
N SER A 17 -7.23 8.75 -14.97
CA SER A 17 -8.24 9.65 -14.39
C SER A 17 -8.11 9.67 -12.86
N PHE A 18 -8.59 10.72 -12.19
CA PHE A 18 -8.47 10.88 -10.74
C PHE A 18 -8.80 9.58 -9.99
N TYR A 19 -9.91 8.91 -10.32
CA TYR A 19 -10.30 7.64 -9.70
C TYR A 19 -9.41 6.44 -10.07
N GLY A 20 -8.82 6.43 -11.26
CA GLY A 20 -7.89 5.39 -11.70
C GLY A 20 -6.49 5.51 -11.10
N LYS A 21 -6.05 6.71 -10.70
CA LYS A 21 -4.72 6.94 -10.09
C LYS A 21 -4.49 6.14 -8.81
N TYR A 22 -5.56 5.69 -8.16
CA TYR A 22 -5.54 5.01 -6.87
C TYR A 22 -5.80 3.50 -6.98
N ALA A 23 -5.95 2.96 -8.19
CA ALA A 23 -6.23 1.54 -8.40
C ALA A 23 -5.11 0.89 -9.23
N PRO A 24 -4.38 -0.11 -8.69
CA PRO A 24 -4.49 -0.65 -7.33
C PRO A 24 -3.86 0.28 -6.28
N THR A 25 -4.37 0.24 -5.05
CA THR A 25 -3.86 1.05 -3.92
C THR A 25 -2.50 0.56 -3.42
N PHE A 26 -2.12 -0.69 -3.73
CA PHE A 26 -0.82 -1.28 -3.41
C PHE A 26 -0.48 -2.44 -4.34
N VAL A 27 0.81 -2.76 -4.48
CA VAL A 27 1.30 -3.97 -5.19
C VAL A 27 2.60 -4.47 -4.54
N ILE A 28 2.78 -5.80 -4.52
CA ILE A 28 4.08 -6.41 -4.25
C ILE A 28 4.83 -6.62 -5.55
N CYS A 29 6.07 -6.14 -5.61
CA CYS A 29 6.98 -6.41 -6.71
C CYS A 29 8.40 -6.64 -6.15
N ARG A 30 9.03 -7.77 -6.54
CA ARG A 30 10.37 -8.20 -6.07
C ARG A 30 10.55 -8.05 -4.54
N ASP A 31 9.60 -8.59 -3.79
CA ASP A 31 9.55 -8.58 -2.32
C ASP A 31 9.48 -7.20 -1.65
N ARG A 32 9.17 -6.16 -2.42
CA ARG A 32 8.88 -4.80 -1.93
C ARG A 32 7.40 -4.49 -2.07
N LEU A 33 6.86 -3.81 -1.07
CA LEU A 33 5.48 -3.34 -1.03
C LEU A 33 5.44 -1.88 -1.49
N TYR A 34 4.83 -1.64 -2.64
CA TYR A 34 4.62 -0.31 -3.19
C TYR A 34 3.21 0.16 -2.85
N LEU A 35 3.12 1.33 -2.21
CA LEU A 35 1.87 1.96 -1.81
C LEU A 35 1.59 3.16 -2.69
N PHE A 36 0.41 3.20 -3.29
CA PHE A 36 -0.02 4.25 -4.20
C PHE A 36 -0.80 5.26 -3.37
N THR A 37 -0.08 6.20 -2.76
CA THR A 37 -0.68 7.24 -1.92
C THR A 37 -1.21 8.40 -2.78
N LEU A 38 -1.84 9.40 -2.15
CA LEU A 38 -2.41 10.55 -2.85
C LEU A 38 -1.39 11.39 -3.62
N PHE A 39 -0.14 11.47 -3.14
CA PHE A 39 0.87 12.39 -3.69
C PHE A 39 2.09 11.67 -4.26
N GLU A 40 2.35 10.44 -3.83
CA GLU A 40 3.58 9.71 -4.14
C GLU A 40 3.39 8.20 -4.07
N ILE A 41 4.28 7.46 -4.73
CA ILE A 41 4.43 6.03 -4.47
C ILE A 41 5.45 5.86 -3.35
N LYS A 42 5.07 5.17 -2.28
CA LYS A 42 6.00 4.78 -1.22
C LYS A 42 6.43 3.33 -1.38
N GLU A 43 7.75 3.08 -1.41
CA GLU A 43 8.31 1.74 -1.30
C GLU A 43 8.51 1.38 0.18
N ILE A 44 8.02 0.22 0.59
CA ILE A 44 8.20 -0.32 1.94
C ILE A 44 8.78 -1.73 1.86
N ASP A 45 9.68 -2.04 2.78
CA ASP A 45 10.07 -3.42 3.08
C ASP A 45 9.00 -4.09 3.95
N PRO A 46 8.18 -5.01 3.42
CA PRO A 46 7.09 -5.61 4.19
C PRO A 46 7.60 -6.42 5.38
N LYS A 47 8.88 -6.82 5.39
CA LYS A 47 9.52 -7.52 6.53
C LYS A 47 9.77 -6.60 7.73
N LYS A 48 9.80 -5.28 7.51
CA LYS A 48 10.05 -4.26 8.54
C LYS A 48 8.77 -3.56 9.01
N VAL A 49 7.60 -4.03 8.59
CA VAL A 49 6.33 -3.50 9.09
C VAL A 49 6.16 -3.91 10.55
N GLU A 50 6.08 -2.94 11.44
CA GLU A 50 5.91 -3.15 12.88
C GLU A 50 4.43 -3.26 13.22
N LYS A 51 3.61 -2.38 12.64
CA LYS A 51 2.18 -2.27 12.95
C LYS A 51 1.36 -1.77 11.78
N VAL A 52 0.13 -2.25 11.69
CA VAL A 52 -0.88 -1.75 10.74
C VAL A 52 -2.11 -1.30 11.52
N GLY A 53 -2.28 0.01 11.61
CA GLY A 53 -3.49 0.65 12.14
C GLY A 53 -4.45 1.01 11.01
N TYR A 54 -5.75 1.05 11.30
CA TYR A 54 -6.75 1.50 10.33
C TYR A 54 -7.98 2.08 11.03
N HIS A 55 -8.69 2.96 10.33
CA HIS A 55 -10.03 3.39 10.71
C HIS A 55 -10.91 3.56 9.46
N TYR A 56 -12.20 3.33 9.63
CA TYR A 56 -13.19 3.45 8.55
C TYR A 56 -13.32 4.89 8.08
N THR A 57 -13.28 5.07 6.76
CA THR A 57 -13.53 6.34 6.08
C THR A 57 -14.81 6.25 5.25
N ARG A 58 -15.37 7.41 4.89
CA ARG A 58 -16.59 7.47 4.08
C ARG A 58 -16.32 6.87 2.69
N GLY A 59 -17.28 6.11 2.15
CA GLY A 59 -17.19 5.59 0.78
C GLY A 59 -16.67 4.14 0.68
N GLY A 60 -16.67 3.38 1.78
CA GLY A 60 -16.29 1.97 1.74
C GLY A 60 -14.77 1.75 1.70
N SER A 61 -14.02 2.65 2.34
CA SER A 61 -12.56 2.59 2.45
C SER A 61 -12.10 2.63 3.91
N PHE A 62 -10.86 2.25 4.13
CA PHE A 62 -10.11 2.46 5.35
C PHE A 62 -8.96 3.42 5.07
N LEU A 63 -8.73 4.37 5.96
CA LEU A 63 -7.43 5.05 6.04
C LEU A 63 -6.51 4.13 6.84
N VAL A 64 -5.53 3.55 6.17
CA VAL A 64 -4.56 2.60 6.71
C VAL A 64 -3.25 3.32 7.01
N GLU A 65 -2.71 3.11 8.20
CA GLU A 65 -1.41 3.59 8.63
C GLU A 65 -0.49 2.39 8.85
N ILE A 66 0.58 2.33 8.07
CA ILE A 66 1.60 1.29 8.13
C ILE A 66 2.82 1.90 8.83
N GLN A 67 3.09 1.42 10.04
CA GLN A 67 4.31 1.73 10.76
C GLN A 67 5.41 0.78 10.29
N SER A 68 6.43 1.37 9.69
CA SER A 68 7.70 0.75 9.31
C SER A 68 8.81 1.76 9.66
N PRO A 69 10.09 1.55 9.30
CA PRO A 69 11.14 2.56 9.55
C PRO A 69 10.75 3.96 9.08
N GLU A 70 9.90 4.07 8.05
CA GLU A 70 9.12 5.26 7.75
C GLU A 70 7.61 4.95 7.81
N THR A 71 6.82 5.83 8.42
CA THR A 71 5.36 5.65 8.46
C THR A 71 4.73 6.05 7.12
N ALA A 72 3.85 5.21 6.61
CA ALA A 72 3.08 5.47 5.40
C ALA A 72 1.58 5.44 5.69
N LYS A 73 0.84 6.28 4.98
CA LYS A 73 -0.62 6.32 5.02
C LYS A 73 -1.17 6.16 3.63
N LEU A 74 -2.18 5.33 3.50
CA LEU A 74 -2.90 5.14 2.24
C LEU A 74 -4.37 4.84 2.51
N GLU A 75 -5.21 5.24 1.57
CA GLU A 75 -6.60 4.82 1.55
C GLU A 75 -6.70 3.46 0.85
N VAL A 76 -7.45 2.52 1.43
CA VAL A 76 -7.64 1.17 0.88
C VAL A 76 -9.12 0.83 0.94
N TYR A 77 -9.71 0.37 -0.16
CA TYR A 77 -11.07 -0.15 -0.13
C TYR A 77 -11.21 -1.27 0.90
N THR A 78 -12.34 -1.31 1.62
CA THR A 78 -12.61 -2.34 2.63
C THR A 78 -12.54 -3.75 2.03
N SER A 79 -12.89 -3.90 0.75
CA SER A 79 -12.77 -5.15 -0.02
C SER A 79 -11.32 -5.56 -0.29
N SER A 80 -10.40 -4.60 -0.44
CA SER A 80 -8.98 -4.84 -0.72
C SER A 80 -8.13 -5.00 0.55
N PHE A 81 -8.60 -4.47 1.69
CA PHE A 81 -7.85 -4.47 2.95
C PHE A 81 -7.47 -5.87 3.48
N PRO A 82 -8.33 -6.91 3.41
CA PRO A 82 -7.94 -8.27 3.80
C PRO A 82 -6.73 -8.82 3.03
N TYR A 83 -6.59 -8.44 1.75
CA TYR A 83 -5.46 -8.84 0.91
C TYR A 83 -4.18 -8.13 1.36
N LEU A 84 -4.25 -6.84 1.70
CA LEU A 84 -3.12 -6.10 2.27
C LEU A 84 -2.64 -6.76 3.57
N LYS A 85 -3.57 -7.08 4.49
CA LYS A 85 -3.24 -7.77 5.76
C LYS A 85 -2.54 -9.11 5.50
N SER A 86 -3.12 -9.94 4.64
CA SER A 86 -2.60 -11.28 4.32
C SER A 86 -1.20 -11.21 3.70
N LEU A 87 -0.99 -10.21 2.84
CA LEU A 87 0.27 -9.97 2.18
C LEU A 87 1.36 -9.51 3.16
N ILE A 88 1.07 -8.56 4.05
CA ILE A 88 2.03 -8.15 5.09
C ILE A 88 2.35 -9.34 6.01
N ARG A 89 1.34 -10.10 6.48
CA ARG A 89 1.55 -11.29 7.33
C ARG A 89 2.42 -12.36 6.67
N LYS A 90 2.32 -12.52 5.34
CA LYS A 90 3.17 -13.45 4.59
C LYS A 90 4.67 -13.11 4.70
N TYR A 91 5.01 -11.82 4.73
CA TYR A 91 6.40 -11.34 4.79
C TYR A 91 6.88 -11.06 6.22
N ASN A 92 5.99 -10.63 7.11
CA ASN A 92 6.24 -10.46 8.53
C ASN A 92 5.07 -11.01 9.37
N PRO A 93 5.14 -12.28 9.79
CA PRO A 93 4.12 -12.88 10.65
C PRO A 93 3.98 -12.22 12.03
N ASN A 94 5.01 -11.47 12.48
CA ASN A 94 5.05 -10.83 13.79
C ASN A 94 4.51 -9.39 13.80
N ALA A 95 4.10 -8.85 12.64
CA ALA A 95 3.55 -7.50 12.57
C ALA A 95 2.25 -7.39 13.38
N ASP A 96 2.10 -6.32 14.18
CA ASP A 96 0.88 -6.01 14.93
C ASP A 96 -0.21 -5.51 13.95
N ILE A 97 -1.07 -6.42 13.52
CA ILE A 97 -2.16 -6.13 12.58
C ILE A 97 -3.47 -6.49 13.27
N LYS A 98 -4.29 -5.46 13.57
CA LYS A 98 -5.62 -5.66 14.14
C LYS A 98 -6.50 -6.48 13.19
N ASP A 99 -7.19 -7.47 13.75
CA ASP A 99 -8.19 -8.25 13.00
C ASP A 99 -9.47 -7.46 12.75
#